data_AF-A0A4D9DD72-F1
#
_entry.id   AF-A0A4D9DD72-F1
#
_cell.length_a   1.000
_cell.length_b   1.000
_cell.length_c   1.000
_cell.angle_alpha   90.00
_cell.angle_beta   90.00
_cell.angle_gamma   90.00
#
_symmetry.space_group_name_H-M   'P 1'
#
loop_
_entity.id
_entity.type
_entity.pdbx_description
1 polymer ?
#
loop_
_entity_poly.entity_id
_entity_poly.type
_entity_poly.pdbx_seq_one_letter_code
_entity_poly.pdbx_strand_id
1 'polypeptide(L)'
;MGIQGLLSSLKPVTTPVHVRDLRGLRVGVDAYVWLHRGAYGCAAELCQGKHTTQYLHVCFQRLNLLLRNGVGHVYIVFDGGPLPAKQNTEQERRARREESRRKALQLMAEGHAKDAFAYFAKAIDVTPVMAKAWVDTIQAAKLANVSCVVAPYEADAQLAYMCRTGDLDAVFTEDSDLMATGCPRVLFKLDESTGMAQQIMHADLFKRPIPGLGDLRTWAGESFLAMCILSGCDYLPSVPGLGLRSAYRLIQRHKTASKAIRAMRFEAKHRVPTDYETRFFQALQTFRHQRVPLDGGCYCGKHRGLHAGPHLTSSFPVEHNADLPNSCFTQLLKSPNLRIF
;
A
#
# COMPACT_ATOMS: atom_id res chain seq x y z
N MET A 1 -5.55 5.22 2.57
CA MET A 1 -5.22 5.32 1.13
C MET A 1 -5.88 4.12 0.45
N GLY A 2 -5.81 4.00 -0.87
CA GLY A 2 -6.40 2.89 -1.61
C GLY A 2 -7.93 2.94 -1.82
N ILE A 3 -8.57 1.78 -1.82
CA ILE A 3 -10.00 1.60 -2.16
C ILE A 3 -10.95 2.36 -1.21
N GLN A 4 -11.68 3.31 -1.79
CA GLN A 4 -12.51 4.24 -1.03
C GLN A 4 -13.65 3.53 -0.28
N GLY A 5 -13.67 3.67 1.04
CA GLY A 5 -14.73 3.14 1.91
C GLY A 5 -14.65 1.63 2.19
N LEU A 6 -13.58 0.96 1.75
CA LEU A 6 -13.39 -0.47 2.03
C LEU A 6 -13.15 -0.72 3.52
N LEU A 7 -12.14 -0.09 4.12
CA LEU A 7 -11.78 -0.32 5.53
C LEU A 7 -12.92 0.03 6.51
N SER A 8 -13.71 1.07 6.21
CA SER A 8 -14.89 1.41 7.02
C SER A 8 -15.98 0.33 6.92
N SER A 9 -16.19 -0.24 5.74
CA SER A 9 -17.14 -1.33 5.52
C SER A 9 -16.69 -2.67 6.12
N LEU A 10 -15.38 -2.86 6.31
CA LEU A 10 -14.81 -4.05 6.92
C LEU A 10 -14.69 -3.99 8.46
N LYS A 11 -15.09 -2.89 9.11
CA LYS A 11 -15.11 -2.78 10.58
C LYS A 11 -15.81 -3.96 11.29
N PRO A 12 -16.90 -4.57 10.78
CA PRO A 12 -17.52 -5.72 11.45
C PRO A 12 -16.70 -7.02 11.45
N VAL A 13 -15.65 -7.09 10.63
CA VAL A 13 -14.73 -8.25 10.56
C VAL A 13 -13.36 -7.94 11.17
N THR A 14 -13.16 -6.73 11.70
CA THR A 14 -11.93 -6.41 12.46
C THR A 14 -11.96 -7.08 13.83
N THR A 15 -10.82 -7.62 14.24
CA THR A 15 -10.59 -8.16 15.58
C THR A 15 -9.47 -7.37 16.27
N PRO A 16 -9.60 -7.02 17.55
CA PRO A 16 -8.51 -6.38 18.27
C PRO A 16 -7.35 -7.37 18.46
N VAL A 17 -6.12 -6.88 18.33
CA VAL A 17 -4.90 -7.65 18.64
C VAL A 17 -3.90 -6.75 19.35
N HIS A 18 -3.20 -7.28 20.35
CA HIS A 18 -2.09 -6.55 20.98
C HIS A 18 -0.78 -6.95 20.28
N VAL A 19 0.17 -6.02 20.15
CA VAL A 19 1.52 -6.31 19.65
C VAL A 19 2.22 -7.49 20.37
N ARG A 20 1.86 -7.79 21.62
CA ARG A 20 2.40 -8.95 22.38
C ARG A 20 1.98 -10.28 21.78
N ASP A 21 0.82 -10.33 21.13
CA ASP A 21 0.30 -11.51 20.42
C ASP A 21 1.08 -11.78 19.12
N LEU A 22 1.97 -10.86 18.73
CA LEU A 22 2.87 -10.99 17.58
C LEU A 22 4.28 -11.44 17.99
N ARG A 23 4.47 -11.86 19.25
CA ARG A 23 5.75 -12.33 19.76
C ARG A 23 6.28 -13.49 18.92
N GLY A 24 7.55 -13.41 18.53
CA GLY A 24 8.23 -14.42 17.71
C GLY A 24 7.84 -14.38 16.23
N LEU A 25 6.82 -13.61 15.83
CA LEU A 25 6.38 -13.52 14.44
C LEU A 25 7.24 -12.57 13.61
N ARG A 26 7.25 -12.79 12.31
CA ARG A 26 7.83 -11.90 11.29
C ARG A 26 6.73 -10.99 10.78
N VAL A 27 6.93 -9.68 10.89
CA VAL A 27 5.91 -8.69 10.49
C VAL A 27 6.45 -7.76 9.42
N GLY A 28 5.62 -7.46 8.43
CA GLY A 28 5.86 -6.42 7.45
C GLY A 28 5.32 -5.08 7.93
N VAL A 29 5.99 -4.00 7.58
CA VAL A 29 5.55 -2.62 7.83
C VAL A 29 5.60 -1.86 6.52
N ASP A 30 4.48 -1.28 6.14
CA ASP A 30 4.40 -0.25 5.10
C ASP A 30 5.07 1.03 5.62
N ALA A 31 6.26 1.32 5.09
CA ALA A 31 7.09 2.42 5.56
C ALA A 31 6.48 3.79 5.25
N TYR A 32 5.85 3.94 4.08
CA TYR A 32 5.33 5.23 3.62
C TYR A 32 4.13 5.67 4.46
N VAL A 33 3.30 4.73 4.92
CA VAL A 33 2.24 5.02 5.89
C VAL A 33 2.80 5.61 7.20
N TRP A 34 3.89 5.04 7.72
CA TRP A 34 4.50 5.52 8.96
C TRP A 34 5.23 6.85 8.78
N LEU A 35 5.98 7.00 7.68
CA LEU A 35 6.65 8.26 7.34
C LEU A 35 5.64 9.39 7.14
N HIS A 36 4.54 9.13 6.44
CA HIS A 36 3.48 10.12 6.24
C HIS A 36 2.85 10.52 7.57
N ARG A 37 2.60 9.55 8.47
CA ARG A 37 2.08 9.85 9.82
C ARG A 37 3.05 10.68 10.65
N GLY A 38 4.34 10.37 10.60
CA GLY A 38 5.39 11.14 11.27
C GLY A 38 5.53 12.56 10.72
N ALA A 39 5.39 12.72 9.41
CA ALA A 39 5.52 14.00 8.72
C ALA A 39 4.43 15.02 9.13
N TYR A 40 3.27 14.58 9.64
CA TYR A 40 2.24 15.50 10.17
C TYR A 40 2.77 16.40 11.29
N GLY A 41 3.62 15.87 12.17
CA GLY A 41 4.16 16.62 13.31
C GLY A 41 5.13 17.73 12.92
N CYS A 42 5.68 17.67 11.72
CA CYS A 42 6.64 18.63 11.17
C CYS A 42 6.23 19.11 9.76
N ALA A 43 4.92 19.17 9.49
CA ALA A 43 4.39 19.48 8.17
C ALA A 43 4.77 20.90 7.73
N ALA A 44 4.78 21.86 8.66
CA ALA A 44 5.13 23.24 8.39
C ALA A 44 6.59 23.40 7.99
N GLU A 45 7.51 22.72 8.68
CA GLU A 45 8.95 22.70 8.39
C GLU A 45 9.21 22.10 7.02
N LEU A 46 8.66 20.92 6.76
CA LEU A 46 8.79 20.22 5.47
C LEU A 46 8.24 21.08 4.32
N CYS A 47 7.06 21.68 4.49
CA CYS A 47 6.45 22.55 3.49
C CYS A 47 7.14 23.91 3.33
N GLN A 48 8.06 24.28 4.21
CA GLN A 48 8.91 25.47 4.06
C GLN A 48 10.32 25.12 3.56
N GLY A 49 10.61 23.84 3.31
CA GLY A 49 11.95 23.39 2.91
C GLY A 49 12.97 23.44 4.04
N LYS A 50 12.52 23.51 5.30
CA LYS A 50 13.40 23.46 6.47
C LYS A 50 13.78 22.00 6.74
N HIS A 51 15.07 21.77 7.00
CA HIS A 51 15.55 20.45 7.38
C HIS A 51 14.92 20.02 8.73
N THR A 52 14.40 18.80 8.79
CA THR A 52 13.87 18.19 10.01
C THR A 52 14.02 16.68 9.93
N THR A 53 14.16 16.02 11.09
CA THR A 53 14.14 14.56 11.24
C THR A 53 13.04 14.09 12.18
N GLN A 54 12.16 14.99 12.62
CA GLN A 54 11.11 14.71 13.61
C GLN A 54 10.16 13.59 13.17
N TYR A 55 9.92 13.44 11.87
CA TYR A 55 9.12 12.34 11.32
C TYR A 55 9.70 10.95 11.62
N LEU A 56 11.03 10.83 11.75
CA LEU A 56 11.68 9.58 12.12
C LEU A 56 11.37 9.17 13.56
N HIS A 57 11.10 10.14 14.45
CA HIS A 57 10.79 9.84 15.85
C HIS A 57 9.56 8.92 15.97
N VAL A 58 8.49 9.24 15.25
CA VAL A 58 7.26 8.42 15.22
C VAL A 58 7.55 7.03 14.65
N CYS A 59 8.36 6.96 13.58
CA CYS A 59 8.74 5.70 12.96
C CYS A 59 9.53 4.79 13.93
N PHE A 60 10.50 5.36 14.66
CA PHE A 60 11.27 4.62 15.67
C PHE A 60 10.47 4.29 16.93
N GLN A 61 9.54 5.14 17.36
CA GLN A 61 8.62 4.82 18.45
C GLN A 61 7.80 3.56 18.14
N ARG A 62 7.23 3.49 16.93
CA ARG A 62 6.47 2.32 16.47
C ARG A 62 7.35 1.09 16.31
N LEU A 63 8.54 1.23 15.71
CA LEU A 63 9.49 0.12 15.60
C LEU A 63 9.88 -0.42 16.98
N ASN A 64 10.24 0.45 17.92
CA ASN A 64 10.62 0.08 19.27
C ASN A 64 9.46 -0.58 20.03
N LEU A 65 8.21 -0.15 19.79
CA LEU A 65 7.02 -0.79 20.32
C LEU A 65 6.90 -2.24 19.86
N LEU A 66 7.19 -2.54 18.58
CA LEU A 66 7.20 -3.91 18.06
C LEU A 66 8.32 -4.73 18.73
N LEU A 67 9.56 -4.21 18.69
CA LEU A 67 10.74 -4.90 19.21
C LEU A 67 10.63 -5.22 20.70
N ARG A 68 10.22 -4.25 21.54
CA ARG A 68 10.10 -4.44 23.00
C ARG A 68 9.03 -5.45 23.40
N ASN A 69 8.03 -5.68 22.55
CA ASN A 69 6.98 -6.66 22.78
C ASN A 69 7.33 -8.05 22.23
N GLY A 70 8.54 -8.23 21.70
CA GLY A 70 9.10 -9.52 21.32
C GLY A 70 8.75 -9.98 19.92
N VAL A 71 8.35 -9.08 19.02
CA VAL A 71 8.23 -9.39 17.59
C VAL A 71 9.58 -9.95 17.10
N GLY A 72 9.53 -11.09 16.41
CA GLY A 72 10.72 -11.86 16.06
C GLY A 72 11.58 -11.14 15.02
N HIS A 73 10.94 -10.64 13.95
CA HIS A 73 11.61 -9.86 12.90
C HIS A 73 10.68 -8.80 12.31
N VAL A 74 11.20 -7.61 12.02
CA VAL A 74 10.45 -6.53 11.37
C VAL A 74 11.03 -6.24 9.99
N TYR A 75 10.22 -6.43 8.95
CA TYR A 75 10.54 -6.04 7.58
C TYR A 75 9.90 -4.69 7.27
N ILE A 76 10.71 -3.65 7.13
CA ILE A 76 10.25 -2.32 6.74
C ILE A 76 10.33 -2.23 5.23
N VAL A 77 9.17 -2.15 4.57
CA VAL A 77 9.04 -2.18 3.12
C VAL A 77 8.73 -0.78 2.61
N PHE A 78 9.56 -0.30 1.69
CA PHE A 78 9.47 1.02 1.06
C PHE A 78 9.01 0.91 -0.38
N ASP A 79 8.28 1.91 -0.86
CA ASP A 79 8.04 2.09 -2.30
C ASP A 79 9.36 2.34 -3.04
N GLY A 80 9.41 1.90 -4.29
CA GLY A 80 10.50 2.15 -5.23
C GLY A 80 10.10 3.06 -6.37
N GLY A 81 10.18 2.55 -7.60
CA GLY A 81 9.94 3.33 -8.81
C GLY A 81 8.47 3.69 -9.02
N PRO A 82 8.17 4.73 -9.83
CA PRO A 82 6.80 5.08 -10.18
C PRO A 82 6.16 3.98 -11.01
N LEU A 83 4.92 3.63 -10.70
CA LEU A 83 4.13 2.69 -11.47
C LEU A 83 3.31 3.42 -12.57
N PRO A 84 3.46 3.08 -13.86
CA PRO A 84 2.73 3.77 -14.94
C PRO A 84 1.20 3.75 -14.77
N ALA A 85 0.63 2.64 -14.29
CA ALA A 85 -0.81 2.53 -14.05
C ALA A 85 -1.34 3.49 -12.97
N LYS A 86 -0.47 4.05 -12.14
CA LYS A 86 -0.79 5.00 -11.06
C LYS A 86 -0.43 6.46 -11.42
N GLN A 87 0.10 6.70 -12.62
CA GLN A 87 0.64 8.01 -13.02
C GLN A 87 -0.38 9.15 -12.89
N ASN A 88 -1.62 8.93 -13.33
CA ASN A 88 -2.68 9.95 -13.25
C ASN A 88 -2.99 10.32 -11.79
N THR A 89 -3.12 9.31 -10.92
CA THR A 89 -3.39 9.50 -9.49
C THR A 89 -2.25 10.27 -8.80
N GLU A 90 -0.99 9.95 -9.12
CA GLU A 90 0.16 10.68 -8.56
C GLU A 90 0.26 12.12 -9.08
N GLN A 91 -0.10 12.37 -10.34
CA GLN A 91 -0.18 13.74 -10.89
C GLN A 91 -1.25 14.56 -10.17
N GLU A 92 -2.45 14.02 -9.97
CA GLU A 92 -3.52 14.69 -9.23
C GLU A 92 -3.12 14.96 -7.77
N ARG A 93 -2.49 13.98 -7.10
CA ARG A 93 -1.97 14.14 -5.73
C ARG A 93 -0.92 15.24 -5.67
N ARG A 94 0.01 15.27 -6.63
CA ARG A 94 1.03 16.34 -6.73
C ARG A 94 0.40 17.71 -6.88
N ALA A 95 -0.55 17.87 -7.82
CA ALA A 95 -1.22 19.15 -8.05
C ALA A 95 -1.96 19.66 -6.81
N ARG A 96 -2.74 18.80 -6.13
CA ARG A 96 -3.47 19.17 -4.90
C ARG A 96 -2.53 19.56 -3.75
N ARG A 97 -1.38 18.90 -3.64
CA ARG A 97 -0.37 19.23 -2.62
C ARG A 97 0.29 20.56 -2.90
N GLU A 98 0.62 20.86 -4.15
CA GLU A 98 1.19 22.15 -4.56
C GLU A 98 0.22 23.30 -4.32
N GLU A 99 -1.06 23.12 -4.67
CA GLU A 99 -2.11 24.10 -4.36
C GLU A 99 -2.24 24.33 -2.84
N SER A 100 -2.29 23.25 -2.06
CA SER A 100 -2.37 23.31 -0.60
C SER A 100 -1.14 24.01 -0.01
N ARG A 101 0.06 23.73 -0.52
CA ARG A 101 1.31 24.38 -0.09
C ARG A 101 1.26 25.88 -0.35
N ARG A 102 0.85 26.31 -1.55
CA ARG A 102 0.73 27.72 -1.90
C ARG A 102 -0.23 28.44 -0.95
N LYS A 103 -1.39 27.84 -0.67
CA LYS A 103 -2.37 28.39 0.26
C LYS A 103 -1.87 28.44 1.70
N ALA A 104 -1.14 27.43 2.16
CA ALA A 104 -0.54 27.42 3.49
C ALA A 104 0.50 28.54 3.66
N LEU A 105 1.37 28.73 2.66
CA LEU A 105 2.39 29.78 2.69
C LEU A 105 1.78 31.18 2.66
N GLN A 106 0.70 31.38 1.89
CA GLN A 106 -0.05 32.63 1.89
C GLN A 106 -0.63 32.95 3.27
N LEU A 107 -1.38 32.02 3.86
CA LEU A 107 -1.96 32.20 5.20
C LEU A 107 -0.90 32.44 6.27
N MET A 108 0.26 31.79 6.14
CA MET A 108 1.39 32.00 7.05
C MET A 108 1.96 33.42 6.94
N ALA A 109 2.08 33.95 5.72
CA ALA A 109 2.54 35.32 5.47
C ALA A 109 1.55 36.38 5.99
N GLU A 110 0.25 36.07 5.96
CA GLU A 110 -0.83 36.91 6.49
C GLU A 110 -0.98 36.81 8.03
N GLY A 111 -0.17 35.98 8.71
CA GLY A 111 -0.22 35.80 10.16
C GLY A 111 -1.26 34.79 10.65
N HIS A 112 -1.97 34.11 9.75
CA HIS A 112 -2.99 33.10 10.05
C HIS A 112 -2.38 31.70 10.24
N ALA A 113 -1.44 31.57 11.18
CA ALA A 113 -0.64 30.35 11.36
C ALA A 113 -1.48 29.08 11.67
N LYS A 114 -2.57 29.22 12.43
CA LYS A 114 -3.46 28.08 12.77
C LYS A 114 -4.13 27.50 11.53
N ASP A 115 -4.62 28.38 10.65
CA ASP A 115 -5.30 27.97 9.41
C ASP A 115 -4.28 27.45 8.37
N ALA A 116 -3.09 28.04 8.33
CA ALA A 116 -1.99 27.57 7.49
C ALA A 116 -1.63 26.10 7.79
N PHE A 117 -1.62 25.70 9.07
CA PHE A 117 -1.28 24.33 9.47
C PHE A 117 -2.20 23.28 8.83
N ALA A 118 -3.49 23.54 8.72
CA ALA A 118 -4.43 22.63 8.08
C ALA A 118 -4.11 22.40 6.58
N TYR A 119 -3.53 23.41 5.90
CA TYR A 119 -3.08 23.28 4.52
C TYR A 119 -1.67 22.69 4.40
N PHE A 120 -0.76 22.98 5.35
CA PHE A 120 0.52 22.29 5.43
C PHE A 120 0.34 20.78 5.58
N ALA A 121 -0.59 20.36 6.45
CA ALA A 121 -0.93 18.96 6.65
C ALA A 121 -1.45 18.27 5.37
N LYS A 122 -2.16 19.01 4.50
CA LYS A 122 -2.63 18.50 3.20
C LYS A 122 -1.54 18.51 2.11
N ALA A 123 -0.48 19.28 2.31
CA ALA A 123 0.61 19.47 1.37
C ALA A 123 1.79 18.51 1.60
N ILE A 124 1.73 17.66 2.64
CA ILE A 124 2.80 16.72 2.99
C ILE A 124 3.17 15.83 1.80
N ASP A 125 4.46 15.77 1.52
CA ASP A 125 5.05 14.84 0.57
C ASP A 125 6.17 14.06 1.23
N VAL A 126 6.02 12.73 1.27
CA VAL A 126 7.07 11.83 1.76
C VAL A 126 8.01 11.56 0.59
N THR A 127 9.21 12.14 0.67
CA THR A 127 10.18 12.04 -0.42
C THR A 127 11.09 10.81 -0.26
N PRO A 128 11.71 10.32 -1.36
CA PRO A 128 12.72 9.26 -1.28
C PRO A 128 13.90 9.62 -0.35
N VAL A 129 14.21 10.90 -0.17
CA VAL A 129 15.25 11.37 0.76
C VAL A 129 14.85 11.07 2.21
N MET A 130 13.58 11.26 2.57
CA MET A 130 13.08 10.95 3.91
C MET A 130 13.09 9.44 4.18
N ALA A 131 12.70 8.64 3.18
CA ALA A 131 12.79 7.18 3.24
C ALA A 131 14.25 6.72 3.43
N LYS A 132 15.18 7.26 2.62
CA LYS A 132 16.61 6.98 2.73
C LYS A 132 17.16 7.35 4.12
N ALA A 133 16.78 8.50 4.67
CA ALA A 133 17.22 8.90 6.01
C ALA A 133 16.82 7.86 7.08
N TRP A 134 15.62 7.26 6.96
CA TRP A 134 15.21 6.19 7.87
C TRP A 134 16.04 4.92 7.68
N VAL A 135 16.23 4.49 6.42
CA VAL A 135 17.07 3.32 6.09
C VAL A 135 18.48 3.49 6.63
N ASP A 136 19.13 4.63 6.37
CA ASP A 136 20.48 4.94 6.85
C ASP A 136 20.55 4.87 8.38
N THR A 137 19.54 5.41 9.08
CA THR A 137 19.48 5.40 10.54
C THR A 137 19.32 3.99 11.11
N ILE A 138 18.48 3.15 10.49
CA ILE A 138 18.32 1.73 10.88
C ILE A 138 19.63 0.96 10.67
N GLN A 139 20.29 1.17 9.54
CA GLN A 139 21.55 0.52 9.21
C GLN A 139 22.67 0.93 10.18
N ALA A 140 22.77 2.22 10.49
CA ALA A 140 23.73 2.73 11.48
C ALA A 140 23.50 2.16 12.88
N ALA A 141 22.23 1.96 13.27
CA ALA A 141 21.86 1.36 14.55
C ALA A 141 22.13 -0.16 14.64
N LYS A 142 22.43 -0.83 13.51
CA LYS A 142 22.73 -2.28 13.44
C LYS A 142 21.69 -3.16 14.15
N LEU A 143 20.41 -2.84 13.97
CA LEU A 143 19.30 -3.58 14.56
C LEU A 143 19.19 -4.98 13.91
N ALA A 144 19.62 -6.03 14.62
CA ALA A 144 19.71 -7.39 14.07
C ALA A 144 18.37 -7.96 13.57
N ASN A 145 17.26 -7.61 14.23
CA ASN A 145 15.92 -8.14 13.94
C ASN A 145 15.10 -7.21 13.03
N VAL A 146 15.76 -6.33 12.28
CA VAL A 146 15.13 -5.35 11.39
C VAL A 146 15.77 -5.40 10.03
N SER A 147 14.96 -5.55 8.99
CA SER A 147 15.40 -5.53 7.59
C SER A 147 14.64 -4.49 6.80
N CYS A 148 15.35 -3.76 5.93
CA CYS A 148 14.76 -2.79 5.02
C CYS A 148 14.70 -3.38 3.60
N VAL A 149 13.50 -3.42 3.03
CA VAL A 149 13.25 -3.89 1.66
C VAL A 149 12.70 -2.73 0.85
N VAL A 150 13.22 -2.51 -0.35
CA VAL A 150 12.66 -1.53 -1.29
C VAL A 150 11.97 -2.31 -2.39
N ALA A 151 10.66 -2.12 -2.54
CA ALA A 151 9.90 -2.72 -3.62
C ALA A 151 10.34 -2.13 -4.98
N PRO A 152 10.17 -2.86 -6.11
CA PRO A 152 10.44 -2.30 -7.43
C PRO A 152 9.51 -1.13 -7.76
N TYR A 153 8.27 -1.23 -7.29
CA TYR A 153 7.22 -0.24 -7.43
C TYR A 153 6.53 -0.04 -6.07
N GLU A 154 5.36 -0.61 -5.83
CA GLU A 154 4.61 -0.37 -4.60
C GLU A 154 4.93 -1.39 -3.51
N ALA A 155 5.04 -0.90 -2.27
CA ALA A 155 5.21 -1.70 -1.07
C ALA A 155 4.02 -2.64 -0.86
N ASP A 156 2.81 -2.25 -1.26
CA ASP A 156 1.59 -3.05 -1.15
C ASP A 156 1.73 -4.42 -1.80
N ALA A 157 2.20 -4.47 -3.05
CA ALA A 157 2.42 -5.73 -3.74
C ALA A 157 3.56 -6.53 -3.10
N GLN A 158 4.65 -5.89 -2.70
CA GLN A 158 5.76 -6.59 -2.03
C GLN A 158 5.32 -7.22 -0.71
N LEU A 159 4.60 -6.48 0.13
CA LEU A 159 4.08 -6.93 1.41
C LEU A 159 3.06 -8.06 1.25
N ALA A 160 2.13 -7.91 0.30
CA ALA A 160 1.15 -8.94 0.00
C ALA A 160 1.81 -10.24 -0.49
N TYR A 161 2.81 -10.13 -1.36
CA TYR A 161 3.59 -11.27 -1.84
C TYR A 161 4.28 -11.99 -0.68
N MET A 162 5.08 -11.27 0.11
CA MET A 162 5.82 -11.84 1.24
C MET A 162 4.90 -12.49 2.30
N CYS A 163 3.72 -11.94 2.52
CA CYS A 163 2.73 -12.51 3.44
C CYS A 163 2.09 -13.80 2.87
N ARG A 164 1.82 -13.85 1.55
CA ARG A 164 1.28 -15.05 0.89
C ARG A 164 2.30 -16.18 0.73
N THR A 165 3.57 -15.86 0.52
CA THR A 165 4.66 -16.84 0.42
C THR A 165 5.13 -17.37 1.77
N GLY A 166 4.61 -16.80 2.87
CA GLY A 166 4.96 -17.21 4.23
C GLY A 166 6.29 -16.64 4.72
N ASP A 167 6.80 -15.58 4.08
CA ASP A 167 7.95 -14.80 4.59
C ASP A 167 7.54 -13.89 5.75
N LEU A 168 6.27 -13.44 5.75
CA LEU A 168 5.65 -12.65 6.81
C LEU A 168 4.41 -13.35 7.36
N ASP A 169 4.18 -13.16 8.66
CA ASP A 169 3.01 -13.68 9.35
C ASP A 169 1.89 -12.63 9.45
N ALA A 170 2.22 -11.33 9.37
CA ALA A 170 1.26 -10.21 9.36
C ALA A 170 1.87 -8.94 8.75
N VAL A 171 1.02 -8.03 8.26
CA VAL A 171 1.44 -6.74 7.67
C VAL A 171 0.76 -5.57 8.39
N PHE A 172 1.53 -4.58 8.83
CA PHE A 172 1.03 -3.28 9.30
C PHE A 172 0.91 -2.29 8.15
N THR A 173 -0.28 -1.76 7.93
CA THR A 173 -0.54 -0.67 6.97
C THR A 173 -1.85 0.05 7.31
N GLU A 174 -2.06 1.24 6.74
CA GLU A 174 -3.35 1.94 6.70
C GLU A 174 -3.92 1.99 5.27
N ASP A 175 -3.28 1.31 4.31
CA ASP A 175 -3.76 1.15 2.96
C ASP A 175 -4.66 -0.07 2.84
N SER A 176 -5.88 0.14 2.36
CA SER A 176 -6.85 -0.93 2.15
C SER A 176 -6.57 -1.76 0.89
N ASP A 177 -5.65 -1.33 0.03
CA ASP A 177 -5.27 -2.06 -1.19
C ASP A 177 -4.65 -3.43 -0.87
N LEU A 178 -4.02 -3.59 0.30
CA LEU A 178 -3.55 -4.89 0.81
C LEU A 178 -4.67 -5.92 0.95
N MET A 179 -5.90 -5.49 1.24
CA MET A 179 -7.03 -6.42 1.29
C MET A 179 -7.40 -6.90 -0.11
N ALA A 180 -7.34 -6.03 -1.12
CA ALA A 180 -7.66 -6.38 -2.50
C ALA A 180 -6.60 -7.26 -3.15
N THR A 181 -5.33 -7.13 -2.77
CA THR A 181 -4.24 -8.03 -3.18
C THR A 181 -4.29 -9.40 -2.50
N GLY A 182 -5.25 -9.63 -1.59
CA GLY A 182 -5.41 -10.90 -0.90
C GLY A 182 -4.36 -11.16 0.18
N CYS A 183 -3.82 -10.12 0.81
CA CYS A 183 -2.88 -10.28 1.92
C CYS A 183 -3.54 -11.05 3.09
N PRO A 184 -2.99 -12.21 3.53
CA PRO A 184 -3.66 -13.09 4.47
C PRO A 184 -4.05 -12.47 5.82
N ARG A 185 -3.17 -11.62 6.38
CA ARG A 185 -3.33 -11.00 7.70
C ARG A 185 -2.83 -9.56 7.68
N VAL A 186 -3.73 -8.61 7.84
CA VAL A 186 -3.42 -7.18 7.84
C VAL A 186 -3.81 -6.53 9.16
N LEU A 187 -2.94 -5.65 9.66
CA LEU A 187 -3.00 -4.97 10.93
C LEU A 187 -3.10 -3.46 10.68
N PHE A 188 -4.24 -2.89 11.03
CA PHE A 188 -4.56 -1.47 10.89
C PHE A 188 -4.57 -0.78 12.25
N LYS A 189 -4.49 0.55 12.27
CA LYS A 189 -4.72 1.42 13.42
C LYS A 189 -3.92 1.01 14.66
N LEU A 190 -2.61 0.81 14.49
CA LEU A 190 -1.71 0.61 15.62
C LEU A 190 -1.71 1.85 16.51
N ASP A 191 -2.18 1.69 17.74
CA ASP A 191 -2.12 2.67 18.81
C ASP A 191 -0.81 2.51 19.58
N GLU A 192 0.04 3.53 19.52
CA GLU A 192 1.37 3.51 20.13
C GLU A 192 1.33 3.54 21.65
N SER A 193 0.25 4.08 22.23
CA SER A 193 0.10 4.22 23.68
C SER A 193 -0.31 2.90 24.34
N THR A 194 -1.22 2.16 23.71
CA THR A 194 -1.75 0.90 24.24
C THR A 194 -1.07 -0.34 23.65
N GLY A 195 -0.46 -0.23 22.47
CA GLY A 195 0.04 -1.39 21.72
C GLY A 195 -1.07 -2.23 21.10
N MET A 196 -2.29 -1.69 20.98
CA MET A 196 -3.42 -2.34 20.33
C MET A 196 -3.47 -1.99 18.84
N ALA A 197 -3.89 -2.95 18.02
CA ALA A 197 -4.18 -2.77 16.60
C ALA A 197 -5.50 -3.47 16.23
N GLN A 198 -6.00 -3.19 15.04
CA GLN A 198 -7.18 -3.81 14.45
C GLN A 198 -6.75 -4.76 13.34
N GLN A 199 -6.97 -6.05 13.55
CA GLN A 199 -6.61 -7.10 12.62
C GLN A 199 -7.78 -7.46 11.70
N ILE A 200 -7.50 -7.71 10.43
CA ILE A 200 -8.39 -8.40 9.50
C ILE A 200 -7.66 -9.60 8.92
N MET A 201 -8.24 -10.79 9.04
CA MET A 201 -7.81 -11.96 8.27
C MET A 201 -8.58 -11.97 6.96
N HIS A 202 -7.90 -12.12 5.83
CA HIS A 202 -8.56 -12.13 4.53
C HIS A 202 -9.59 -13.26 4.41
N ALA A 203 -9.33 -14.42 5.03
CA ALA A 203 -10.28 -15.53 5.08
C ALA A 203 -11.59 -15.17 5.80
N ASP A 204 -11.57 -14.25 6.78
CA ASP A 204 -12.76 -13.88 7.55
C ASP A 204 -13.80 -13.11 6.70
N LEU A 205 -13.36 -12.51 5.59
CA LEU A 205 -14.24 -11.87 4.62
C LEU A 205 -15.29 -12.85 4.05
N PHE A 206 -14.95 -14.14 3.99
CA PHE A 206 -15.75 -15.18 3.34
C PHE A 206 -16.38 -16.15 4.35
N LYS A 207 -16.30 -15.88 5.66
CA LYS A 207 -16.87 -16.78 6.70
C LYS A 207 -18.30 -16.43 7.09
N ARG A 208 -18.66 -15.14 7.03
CA ARG A 208 -19.97 -14.63 7.45
C ARG A 208 -20.37 -13.41 6.62
N PRO A 209 -21.68 -13.10 6.52
CA PRO A 209 -22.12 -11.83 5.98
C PRO A 209 -21.49 -10.67 6.75
N ILE A 210 -21.10 -9.61 6.02
CA ILE A 210 -20.49 -8.40 6.58
C ILE A 210 -21.58 -7.33 6.68
N PRO A 211 -22.02 -6.96 7.90
CA PRO A 211 -23.00 -5.91 8.10
C PRO A 211 -22.64 -4.62 7.36
N GLY A 212 -23.57 -4.12 6.56
CA GLY A 212 -23.37 -2.89 5.77
C GLY A 212 -22.55 -3.05 4.49
N LEU A 213 -22.07 -4.25 4.15
CA LEU A 213 -21.50 -4.56 2.83
C LEU A 213 -22.34 -5.61 2.09
N GLY A 214 -22.36 -6.84 2.59
CA GLY A 214 -23.04 -7.96 1.93
C GLY A 214 -22.52 -9.34 2.35
N ASP A 215 -23.01 -10.38 1.68
CA ASP A 215 -22.61 -11.77 1.90
C ASP A 215 -21.65 -12.23 0.81
N LEU A 216 -20.38 -12.39 1.18
CA LEU A 216 -19.30 -12.79 0.29
C LEU A 216 -19.04 -14.31 0.33
N ARG A 217 -19.75 -15.10 1.15
CA ARG A 217 -19.46 -16.54 1.33
C ARG A 217 -19.53 -17.36 0.04
N THR A 218 -20.34 -16.91 -0.92
CA THR A 218 -20.52 -17.55 -2.24
C THR A 218 -19.58 -16.99 -3.31
N TRP A 219 -18.71 -16.05 -2.95
CA TRP A 219 -17.78 -15.44 -3.88
C TRP A 219 -16.56 -16.34 -4.03
N ALA A 220 -16.08 -16.45 -5.27
CA ALA A 220 -14.91 -17.23 -5.61
C ALA A 220 -14.05 -16.45 -6.61
N GLY A 221 -12.78 -16.85 -6.73
CA GLY A 221 -11.85 -16.23 -7.67
C GLY A 221 -11.71 -14.73 -7.45
N GLU A 222 -11.98 -13.94 -8.48
CA GLU A 222 -11.66 -12.52 -8.53
C GLU A 222 -12.82 -11.60 -8.12
N SER A 223 -13.95 -12.13 -7.63
CA SER A 223 -15.13 -11.31 -7.34
C SER A 223 -14.84 -10.18 -6.33
N PHE A 224 -14.05 -10.45 -5.29
CA PHE A 224 -13.69 -9.45 -4.29
C PHE A 224 -12.80 -8.34 -4.87
N LEU A 225 -11.75 -8.72 -5.60
CA LEU A 225 -10.87 -7.78 -6.29
C LEU A 225 -11.64 -6.96 -7.34
N ALA A 226 -12.52 -7.60 -8.11
CA ALA A 226 -13.35 -6.91 -9.09
C ALA A 226 -14.28 -5.89 -8.44
N MET A 227 -14.90 -6.21 -7.30
CA MET A 227 -15.68 -5.25 -6.53
C MET A 227 -14.82 -4.06 -6.09
N CYS A 228 -13.60 -4.30 -5.60
CA CYS A 228 -12.68 -3.25 -5.17
C CYS A 228 -12.33 -2.31 -6.32
N ILE A 229 -11.92 -2.86 -7.47
CA ILE A 229 -11.57 -2.07 -8.66
C ILE A 229 -12.77 -1.28 -9.18
N LEU A 230 -13.96 -1.90 -9.27
CA LEU A 230 -15.19 -1.22 -9.69
C LEU A 230 -15.58 -0.07 -8.74
N SER A 231 -15.31 -0.22 -7.44
CA SER A 231 -15.60 0.82 -6.45
C SER A 231 -14.64 2.01 -6.48
N GLY A 232 -13.60 1.96 -7.33
CA GLY A 232 -12.57 2.97 -7.46
C GLY A 232 -11.32 2.59 -6.65
N CYS A 233 -10.18 2.60 -7.33
CA CYS A 233 -8.86 2.36 -6.76
C CYS A 233 -7.84 3.32 -7.36
N ASP A 234 -6.59 3.28 -6.90
CA ASP A 234 -5.52 4.16 -7.36
C ASP A 234 -5.17 3.97 -8.86
N TYR A 235 -5.57 2.86 -9.48
CA TYR A 235 -5.31 2.56 -10.90
C TYR A 235 -6.50 2.86 -11.83
N LEU A 236 -7.72 2.90 -11.28
CA LEU A 236 -8.95 3.11 -12.03
C LEU A 236 -9.98 3.86 -11.18
N PRO A 237 -10.37 5.10 -11.56
CA PRO A 237 -11.49 5.76 -10.91
C PRO A 237 -12.79 4.99 -11.11
N SER A 238 -13.67 5.03 -10.12
CA SER A 238 -15.02 4.46 -10.24
C SER A 238 -15.85 5.18 -11.32
N VAL A 239 -16.80 4.48 -11.93
CA VAL A 239 -17.86 5.14 -12.70
C VAL A 239 -18.60 6.14 -11.78
N PRO A 240 -18.93 7.36 -12.22
CA PRO A 240 -19.64 8.33 -11.39
C PRO A 240 -20.91 7.75 -10.76
N GLY A 241 -21.07 7.94 -9.44
CA GLY A 241 -22.18 7.39 -8.65
C GLY A 241 -22.03 5.90 -8.26
N LEU A 242 -20.94 5.24 -8.65
CA LEU A 242 -20.63 3.87 -8.26
C LEU A 242 -19.68 3.85 -7.05
N GLY A 243 -20.16 3.37 -5.91
CA GLY A 243 -19.33 3.10 -4.73
C GLY A 243 -19.34 1.62 -4.36
N LEU A 244 -18.67 1.29 -3.25
CA LEU A 244 -18.45 -0.09 -2.79
C LEU A 244 -19.71 -0.96 -2.72
N ARG A 245 -20.80 -0.44 -2.12
CA ARG A 245 -22.07 -1.18 -2.03
C ARG A 245 -22.72 -1.43 -3.39
N SER A 246 -22.62 -0.47 -4.31
CA SER A 246 -23.15 -0.63 -5.66
C SER A 246 -22.32 -1.62 -6.47
N ALA A 247 -20.98 -1.57 -6.34
CA ALA A 247 -20.07 -2.55 -6.92
C ALA A 247 -20.35 -3.97 -6.39
N TYR A 248 -20.58 -4.12 -5.08
CA TYR A 248 -20.99 -5.39 -4.48
C TYR A 248 -22.26 -5.94 -5.15
N ARG A 249 -23.32 -5.13 -5.26
CA ARG A 249 -24.59 -5.56 -5.87
C ARG A 249 -24.42 -5.99 -7.33
N LEU A 250 -23.59 -5.27 -8.09
CA LEU A 250 -23.31 -5.60 -9.48
C LEU A 250 -22.58 -6.94 -9.61
N ILE A 251 -21.52 -7.16 -8.84
CA ILE A 251 -20.80 -8.43 -8.83
C ILE A 251 -21.68 -9.58 -8.32
N GLN A 252 -22.47 -9.34 -7.28
CA GLN A 252 -23.41 -10.33 -6.73
C GLN A 252 -24.42 -10.79 -7.78
N ARG A 253 -24.94 -9.87 -8.60
CA ARG A 253 -25.94 -10.13 -9.63
C ARG A 253 -25.35 -10.72 -10.91
N HIS A 254 -24.26 -10.16 -11.39
CA HIS A 254 -23.71 -10.46 -12.72
C HIS A 254 -22.53 -11.44 -12.70
N LYS A 255 -22.00 -11.75 -11.51
CA LYS A 255 -20.91 -12.70 -11.22
C LYS A 255 -19.53 -12.32 -11.74
N THR A 256 -19.44 -11.66 -12.90
CA THR A 256 -18.17 -11.23 -13.50
C THR A 256 -18.15 -9.73 -13.78
N ALA A 257 -16.95 -9.14 -13.78
CA ALA A 257 -16.75 -7.72 -14.06
C ALA A 257 -17.26 -7.33 -15.45
N SER A 258 -16.96 -8.09 -16.51
CA SER A 258 -17.48 -7.80 -17.86
C SER A 258 -18.99 -7.80 -17.94
N LYS A 259 -19.67 -8.77 -17.30
CA LYS A 259 -21.14 -8.79 -17.28
C LYS A 259 -21.70 -7.60 -16.50
N ALA A 260 -21.07 -7.23 -15.38
CA ALA A 260 -21.43 -6.05 -14.60
C ALA A 260 -21.25 -4.75 -15.41
N ILE A 261 -20.11 -4.57 -16.08
CA ILE A 261 -19.81 -3.38 -16.89
C ILE A 261 -20.76 -3.29 -18.08
N ARG A 262 -21.03 -4.40 -18.77
CA ARG A 262 -22.02 -4.46 -19.84
C ARG A 262 -23.41 -4.10 -19.35
N ALA A 263 -23.84 -4.60 -18.19
CA ALA A 263 -25.13 -4.24 -17.59
C ALA A 263 -25.20 -2.73 -17.27
N MET A 264 -24.14 -2.16 -16.68
CA MET A 264 -24.08 -0.72 -16.41
C MET A 264 -24.25 0.13 -17.67
N ARG A 265 -23.72 -0.31 -18.83
CA ARG A 265 -23.87 0.41 -20.11
C ARG A 265 -25.33 0.50 -20.58
N PHE A 266 -26.18 -0.45 -20.20
CA PHE A 266 -27.61 -0.42 -20.53
C PHE A 266 -28.45 0.39 -19.53
N GLU A 267 -27.90 0.71 -18.35
CA GLU A 267 -28.59 1.49 -17.33
C GLU A 267 -28.36 2.99 -17.56
N ALA A 268 -29.40 3.74 -17.92
CA ALA A 268 -29.30 5.17 -18.26
C ALA A 268 -28.66 6.07 -17.18
N LYS A 269 -28.68 5.64 -15.90
CA LYS A 269 -28.07 6.36 -14.78
C LYS A 269 -26.54 6.33 -14.79
N HIS A 270 -25.89 5.40 -15.50
CA HIS A 270 -24.44 5.22 -15.47
C HIS A 270 -23.82 5.75 -16.76
N ARG A 271 -22.95 6.76 -16.64
CA ARG A 271 -22.11 7.23 -17.74
C ARG A 271 -20.80 6.45 -17.75
N VAL A 272 -20.84 5.26 -18.34
CA VAL A 272 -19.67 4.37 -18.43
C VAL A 272 -18.79 4.80 -19.62
N PRO A 273 -17.52 5.16 -19.40
CA PRO A 273 -16.59 5.44 -20.51
C PRO A 273 -16.44 4.23 -21.45
N THR A 274 -16.19 4.48 -22.73
CA THR A 274 -16.07 3.42 -23.74
C THR A 274 -14.89 2.49 -23.45
N ASP A 275 -13.77 3.06 -22.99
CA ASP A 275 -12.52 2.40 -22.63
C ASP A 275 -12.50 1.80 -21.21
N TYR A 276 -13.57 1.99 -20.41
CA TYR A 276 -13.59 1.61 -19.01
C TYR A 276 -13.31 0.12 -18.77
N GLU A 277 -13.85 -0.75 -19.61
CA GLU A 277 -13.64 -2.20 -19.50
C GLU A 277 -12.17 -2.58 -19.75
N THR A 278 -11.53 -1.99 -20.76
CA THR A 278 -10.11 -2.19 -21.03
C THR A 278 -9.25 -1.73 -19.86
N ARG A 279 -9.54 -0.55 -19.31
CA ARG A 279 -8.81 -0.01 -18.15
C ARG A 279 -9.07 -0.80 -16.88
N PHE A 280 -10.27 -1.36 -16.72
CA PHE A 280 -10.58 -2.29 -15.64
C PHE A 280 -9.67 -3.52 -15.70
N PHE A 281 -9.53 -4.12 -16.88
CA PHE A 281 -8.62 -5.25 -17.05
C PHE A 281 -7.16 -4.86 -16.81
N GLN A 282 -6.72 -3.68 -17.24
CA GLN A 282 -5.39 -3.18 -16.90
C GLN A 282 -5.18 -3.06 -15.39
N ALA A 283 -6.13 -2.47 -14.65
CA ALA A 283 -6.07 -2.38 -13.19
C ALA A 283 -6.06 -3.77 -12.53
N LEU A 284 -6.87 -4.71 -13.04
CA LEU A 284 -6.86 -6.10 -12.58
C LEU A 284 -5.50 -6.75 -12.78
N GLN A 285 -4.88 -6.58 -13.97
CA GLN A 285 -3.54 -7.08 -14.22
C GLN A 285 -2.52 -6.40 -13.31
N THR A 286 -2.61 -5.10 -13.05
CA THR A 286 -1.72 -4.40 -12.10
C THR A 286 -1.76 -5.04 -10.72
N PHE A 287 -2.94 -5.23 -10.13
CA PHE A 287 -3.08 -5.90 -8.82
C PHE A 287 -2.54 -7.32 -8.80
N ARG A 288 -2.61 -8.02 -9.94
CA ARG A 288 -2.21 -9.42 -10.06
C ARG A 288 -0.77 -9.62 -10.47
N HIS A 289 -0.12 -8.66 -11.09
CA HIS A 289 1.10 -8.93 -11.87
C HIS A 289 2.16 -7.84 -11.69
N GLN A 290 1.97 -6.91 -10.75
CA GLN A 290 2.98 -5.94 -10.38
C GLN A 290 4.28 -6.64 -9.96
N ARG A 291 5.42 -6.17 -10.46
CA ARG A 291 6.71 -6.84 -10.21
C ARG A 291 7.11 -6.78 -8.73
N VAL A 292 7.56 -7.91 -8.20
CA VAL A 292 8.12 -8.07 -6.85
C VAL A 292 9.41 -8.91 -6.91
N PRO A 293 10.50 -8.56 -6.20
CA PRO A 293 11.71 -9.37 -6.10
C PRO A 293 11.47 -10.69 -5.39
N LEU A 294 12.10 -11.74 -5.92
CA LEU A 294 12.02 -13.11 -5.41
C LEU A 294 12.65 -13.29 -4.03
N ASP A 295 13.76 -12.59 -3.75
CA ASP A 295 14.58 -12.84 -2.55
C ASP A 295 14.41 -11.77 -1.46
N GLY A 296 13.33 -10.97 -1.51
CA GLY A 296 13.13 -9.85 -0.60
C GLY A 296 14.32 -8.89 -0.59
N GLY A 297 14.96 -8.71 -1.76
CA GLY A 297 16.24 -8.03 -1.98
C GLY A 297 16.49 -6.91 -0.98
N CYS A 298 17.12 -7.26 0.14
CA CYS A 298 17.36 -6.33 1.21
C CYS A 298 18.43 -5.36 0.71
N TYR A 299 18.23 -4.06 0.92
CA TYR A 299 19.36 -3.12 0.86
C TYR A 299 20.39 -3.43 1.95
N CYS A 300 20.04 -4.26 2.94
CA CYS A 300 20.97 -4.83 3.90
C CYS A 300 21.72 -6.01 3.28
N GLY A 301 22.98 -5.80 2.93
CA GLY A 301 23.88 -6.91 2.62
C GLY A 301 23.83 -7.95 3.73
N LYS A 302 23.62 -9.22 3.33
CA LYS A 302 23.55 -10.45 4.14
C LYS A 302 22.16 -10.86 4.64
N HIS A 303 21.36 -11.44 3.74
CA HIS A 303 20.60 -12.65 4.06
C HIS A 303 20.47 -13.49 2.78
N ARG A 304 21.45 -14.38 2.52
CA ARG A 304 21.23 -15.57 1.69
C ARG A 304 20.74 -16.66 2.62
N GLY A 305 19.46 -16.98 2.55
CA GLY A 305 18.88 -18.03 3.39
C GLY A 305 17.37 -17.95 3.49
N LEU A 306 16.67 -17.90 2.35
CA LEU A 306 15.27 -18.30 2.29
C LEU A 306 15.22 -19.60 1.48
N HIS A 307 14.56 -20.59 2.06
CA HIS A 307 14.51 -21.97 1.58
C HIS A 307 13.98 -22.04 0.14
N ALA A 308 14.77 -22.60 -0.77
CA ALA A 308 14.33 -22.96 -2.11
C ALA A 308 13.33 -24.14 -2.02
N GLY A 309 12.05 -23.86 -2.28
CA GLY A 309 11.08 -24.87 -2.70
C GLY A 309 11.32 -25.28 -4.16
N PRO A 310 10.85 -26.46 -4.60
CA PRO A 310 11.33 -27.10 -5.81
C PRO A 310 10.96 -26.34 -7.09
N HIS A 311 11.95 -26.31 -7.98
CA HIS A 311 11.98 -25.62 -9.26
C HIS A 311 10.80 -25.93 -10.20
N LEU A 312 10.22 -24.88 -10.79
CA LEU A 312 9.60 -24.93 -12.11
C LEU A 312 10.30 -23.92 -13.01
N THR A 313 11.08 -24.46 -13.95
CA THR A 313 11.80 -23.73 -15.00
C THR A 313 10.90 -23.58 -16.22
N SER A 314 10.64 -22.34 -16.65
CA SER A 314 10.29 -22.05 -18.04
C SER A 314 11.01 -20.78 -18.47
N SER A 315 12.00 -20.96 -19.32
CA SER A 315 12.83 -19.92 -19.94
C SER A 315 12.13 -19.32 -21.16
N PHE A 316 12.09 -17.98 -21.26
CA PHE A 316 11.95 -17.25 -22.52
C PHE A 316 12.90 -16.04 -22.52
N PRO A 317 13.49 -15.67 -23.67
CA PRO A 317 14.59 -14.72 -23.75
C PRO A 317 14.10 -13.27 -23.74
N VAL A 318 14.89 -12.37 -23.14
CA VAL A 318 14.68 -10.92 -23.16
C VAL A 318 15.79 -10.28 -23.99
N GLU A 319 15.42 -9.57 -25.05
CA GLU A 319 16.33 -8.75 -25.86
C GLU A 319 16.66 -7.43 -25.16
N HIS A 320 17.91 -7.00 -25.29
CA HIS A 320 18.46 -5.77 -24.74
C HIS A 320 18.24 -4.58 -25.69
N ASN A 321 17.89 -3.42 -25.12
CA ASN A 321 18.34 -2.13 -25.66
C ASN A 321 18.53 -1.08 -24.55
N ALA A 322 19.61 -0.30 -24.70
CA ALA A 322 20.16 0.74 -23.82
C ALA A 322 19.37 2.09 -23.96
N ASP A 323 19.48 3.17 -23.19
CA ASP A 323 20.41 3.73 -22.20
C ASP A 323 19.63 4.71 -21.29
N LEU A 324 19.81 4.66 -19.96
CA LEU A 324 19.33 5.70 -19.02
C LEU A 324 20.28 5.78 -17.79
N PRO A 325 20.47 6.98 -17.19
CA PRO A 325 21.62 7.30 -16.34
C PRO A 325 21.68 6.53 -15.01
N ASN A 326 22.92 6.24 -14.61
CA ASN A 326 23.31 5.47 -13.42
C ASN A 326 22.90 6.16 -12.12
N SER A 327 21.83 5.66 -11.49
CA SER A 327 21.61 5.77 -10.05
C SER A 327 21.43 4.37 -9.48
N CYS A 328 21.77 4.16 -8.21
CA CYS A 328 21.65 2.86 -7.55
C CYS A 328 20.18 2.34 -7.52
N PHE A 329 19.20 3.23 -7.75
CA PHE A 329 17.77 2.88 -7.94
C PHE A 329 17.48 2.24 -9.30
N THR A 330 18.24 2.57 -10.35
CA THR A 330 18.01 2.08 -11.72
C THR A 330 18.50 0.65 -11.93
N GLN A 331 19.36 0.11 -11.05
CA GLN A 331 19.92 -1.23 -11.19
C GLN A 331 18.92 -2.37 -10.90
N LEU A 332 17.87 -2.11 -10.11
CA LEU A 332 16.83 -3.11 -9.79
C LEU A 332 16.03 -3.55 -11.04
N LEU A 333 15.86 -2.67 -12.03
CA LEU A 333 15.13 -3.00 -13.27
C LEU A 333 15.88 -3.96 -14.21
N LYS A 334 17.18 -4.17 -13.99
CA LYS A 334 18.03 -5.05 -14.82
C LYS A 334 18.34 -6.40 -14.16
N SER A 335 17.76 -6.70 -13.00
CA SER A 335 18.03 -7.95 -12.28
C SER A 335 17.35 -9.15 -12.96
N PRO A 336 18.07 -10.27 -13.23
CA PRO A 336 17.49 -11.48 -13.83
C PRO A 336 16.51 -12.24 -12.90
N ASN A 337 16.35 -11.81 -11.63
CA ASN A 337 15.52 -12.46 -10.62
C ASN A 337 14.17 -11.76 -10.40
N LEU A 338 13.58 -11.16 -11.44
CA LEU A 338 12.25 -10.55 -11.38
C LEU A 338 11.18 -11.54 -11.86
N ARG A 339 10.10 -11.73 -11.09
CA ARG A 339 8.87 -12.39 -11.57
C ARG A 339 7.69 -11.45 -11.51
N ILE A 340 6.70 -11.81 -12.32
CA ILE A 340 5.36 -11.24 -12.34
C ILE A 340 4.60 -11.85 -11.14
N PHE A 341 3.91 -11.01 -10.36
CA PHE A 341 3.08 -11.41 -9.20
C PHE A 341 2.00 -12.44 -9.54
#